data_AF-A0A924ND00-F1
#
_entry.id   AF-A0A924ND00-F1
#
_cell.length_a   1.000
_cell.length_b   1.000
_cell.length_c   1.000
_cell.angle_alpha   90.00
_cell.angle_beta   90.00
_cell.angle_gamma   90.00
#
_symmetry.space_group_name_H-M   'P 1'
#
loop_
_entity.id
_entity.type
_entity.pdbx_description
1 polymer ?
#
loop_
_entity_poly.entity_id
_entity_poly.type
_entity_poly.pdbx_seq_one_letter_code
_entity_poly.pdbx_strand_id
1 'polypeptide(L)'
;DLLRAHGVSHATLLAPERLNGTRDALATLVQLAWHDLEGARRYLLLVPRRAVAVRLFCIMPLLFAYATLRDLTRTPQALARREVVKISRREVKALVVAAFLTILSNRGVGWLADRVMRRPFVMRGVR
;
A
#
# COMPACT_ATOMS: atom_id res chain seq x y z
N ASP A 1 6.46 21.98 -1.66
CA ASP A 1 7.77 22.05 -2.33
C ASP A 1 8.07 20.91 -3.29
N LEU A 2 7.68 19.67 -2.99
CA LEU A 2 7.92 18.49 -3.85
C LEU A 2 7.50 18.67 -5.32
N LEU A 3 6.25 19.10 -5.59
CA LEU A 3 5.79 19.28 -6.98
C LEU A 3 6.64 20.30 -7.73
N ARG A 4 6.99 21.42 -7.07
CA ARG A 4 7.80 22.49 -7.68
C ARG A 4 9.21 21.99 -8.02
N ALA A 5 9.79 21.14 -7.17
CA ALA A 5 11.11 20.53 -7.43
C ALA A 5 11.13 19.70 -8.73
N HIS A 6 9.97 19.20 -9.16
CA HIS A 6 9.78 18.46 -10.42
C HIS A 6 9.14 19.30 -11.54
N GLY A 7 9.16 20.64 -11.42
CA GLY A 7 8.63 21.55 -12.43
C GLY A 7 7.11 21.47 -12.64
N VAL A 8 6.38 20.94 -11.67
CA VAL A 8 4.92 20.79 -11.69
C VAL A 8 4.25 21.52 -10.53
N SER A 9 2.95 21.75 -10.68
CA SER A 9 2.09 22.36 -9.67
C SER A 9 0.76 21.60 -9.62
N HIS A 10 -0.06 21.87 -8.62
CA HIS A 10 -1.40 21.28 -8.55
C HIS A 10 -2.24 21.59 -9.80
N ALA A 11 -2.14 22.82 -10.34
CA ALA A 11 -2.87 23.23 -11.54
C ALA A 11 -2.40 22.51 -12.81
N THR A 12 -1.12 22.14 -12.86
CA THR A 12 -0.50 21.53 -14.06
C THR A 12 -0.29 20.02 -13.93
N LEU A 13 -0.73 19.41 -12.83
CA LEU A 13 -0.45 18.00 -12.50
C LEU A 13 -0.98 17.03 -13.56
N LEU A 14 -2.13 17.36 -14.14
CA LEU A 14 -2.81 16.56 -15.17
C LEU A 14 -2.55 17.06 -16.59
N ALA A 15 -1.66 18.04 -16.77
CA ALA A 15 -1.31 18.57 -18.08
C ALA A 15 -0.46 17.54 -18.85
N PRO A 16 -0.83 17.17 -20.10
CA PRO A 16 -0.10 16.18 -20.90
C PRO A 16 1.39 16.54 -21.08
N GLU A 17 1.71 17.84 -21.14
CA GLU A 17 3.05 18.36 -21.36
C GLU A 17 3.95 18.21 -20.11
N ARG A 18 3.33 17.94 -18.95
CA ARG A 18 4.00 17.83 -17.66
C ARG A 18 4.04 16.40 -17.11
N LEU A 19 3.65 15.40 -17.91
CA LEU A 19 3.52 14.00 -17.49
C LEU A 19 4.81 13.43 -16.87
N ASN A 20 5.99 13.78 -17.39
CA ASN A 20 7.25 13.28 -16.84
C ASN A 20 7.52 13.84 -15.44
N GLY A 21 7.44 15.17 -15.25
CA GLY A 21 7.60 15.78 -13.92
C GLY A 21 6.54 15.31 -12.92
N THR A 22 5.29 15.11 -13.38
CA THR A 22 4.24 14.51 -12.54
C THR A 22 4.59 13.08 -12.12
N ARG A 23 5.15 12.25 -13.01
CA ARG A 23 5.58 10.88 -12.69
C ARG A 23 6.74 10.89 -11.69
N ASP A 24 7.71 11.77 -11.84
CA ASP A 24 8.88 11.85 -10.95
C ASP A 24 8.49 12.33 -9.54
N ALA A 25 7.58 13.31 -9.48
CA ALA A 25 6.96 13.73 -8.23
C ALA A 25 6.21 12.59 -7.55
N LEU A 26 5.39 11.85 -8.31
CA LEU A 26 4.65 10.70 -7.78
C LEU A 26 5.61 9.59 -7.29
N ALA A 27 6.68 9.32 -8.03
CA ALA A 27 7.69 8.34 -7.62
C ALA A 27 8.33 8.70 -6.27
N THR A 28 8.60 9.99 -6.04
CA THR A 28 9.11 10.50 -4.75
C THR A 28 8.10 10.25 -3.62
N LEU A 29 6.81 10.53 -3.84
CA LEU A 29 5.75 10.28 -2.86
C LEU A 29 5.57 8.78 -2.58
N VAL A 30 5.67 7.94 -3.61
CA VAL A 30 5.61 6.48 -3.48
C VAL A 30 6.77 5.97 -2.62
N GLN A 31 7.99 6.48 -2.82
CA GLN A 31 9.14 6.11 -2.00
C GLN A 31 8.95 6.49 -0.53
N LEU A 32 8.46 7.71 -0.27
CA LEU A 32 8.13 8.15 1.08
C LEU A 32 7.07 7.23 1.72
N ALA A 33 6.01 6.89 0.98
CA ALA A 33 4.99 5.98 1.47
C ALA A 33 5.55 4.58 1.79
N TRP A 34 6.46 4.03 0.97
CA TRP A 34 7.11 2.76 1.28
C TRP A 34 7.92 2.83 2.58
N HIS A 35 8.63 3.92 2.81
CA HIS A 35 9.39 4.16 4.03
C HIS A 35 8.48 4.22 5.27
N ASP A 36 7.38 4.98 5.18
CA ASP A 36 6.41 5.10 6.28
C ASP A 36 5.76 3.75 6.61
N LEU A 37 5.47 2.93 5.59
CA LEU A 37 4.92 1.59 5.80
C LEU A 37 5.93 0.64 6.47
N GLU A 38 7.23 0.79 6.22
CA GLU A 38 8.26 0.06 6.97
C GLU A 38 8.25 0.47 8.45
N GLY A 39 8.12 1.77 8.74
CA GLY A 39 7.91 2.28 10.10
C GLY A 39 6.66 1.68 10.77
N ALA A 40 5.52 1.70 10.08
CA ALA A 40 4.26 1.15 10.56
C ALA A 40 4.34 -0.37 10.82
N ARG A 41 5.03 -1.12 9.96
CA ARG A 41 5.28 -2.56 10.18
C ARG A 41 6.14 -2.79 11.43
N ARG A 42 7.20 -2.00 11.63
CA ARG A 42 8.02 -2.09 12.85
C ARG A 42 7.18 -1.83 14.10
N TYR A 43 6.36 -0.77 14.07
CA TYR A 43 5.43 -0.45 15.15
C TYR A 43 4.48 -1.63 15.47
N LEU A 44 3.82 -2.21 14.46
CA LEU A 44 2.93 -3.37 14.64
C LEU A 44 3.65 -4.56 15.31
N LEU A 45 4.91 -4.81 14.96
CA LEU A 45 5.67 -5.94 15.50
C LEU A 45 6.14 -5.72 16.96
N LEU A 46 6.18 -4.47 17.43
CA LEU A 46 6.42 -4.11 18.83
C LEU A 46 5.18 -4.32 19.71
N VAL A 47 3.97 -4.23 19.14
CA VAL A 47 2.73 -4.47 19.89
C VAL A 47 2.71 -5.92 20.42
N PRO A 48 2.45 -6.15 21.72
CA PRO A 48 2.43 -7.49 22.30
C PRO A 48 1.53 -8.45 21.54
N ARG A 49 2.01 -9.68 21.28
CA ARG A 49 1.29 -10.69 20.46
C ARG A 49 -0.12 -11.00 20.97
N ARG A 50 -0.34 -10.88 22.28
CA ARG A 50 -1.64 -11.14 22.94
C ARG A 50 -2.59 -9.94 22.90
N ALA A 51 -2.13 -8.74 22.53
CA ALA A 51 -2.97 -7.56 22.31
C ALA A 51 -3.66 -7.62 20.94
N VAL A 52 -4.49 -8.66 20.74
CA VAL A 52 -5.04 -9.04 19.43
C VAL A 52 -5.84 -7.90 18.78
N ALA A 53 -6.70 -7.23 19.54
CA ALA A 53 -7.52 -6.14 19.02
C ALA A 53 -6.67 -4.99 18.43
N VAL A 54 -5.64 -4.55 19.16
CA VAL A 54 -4.73 -3.50 18.72
C VAL A 54 -3.94 -3.95 17.49
N ARG A 55 -3.43 -5.19 17.49
CA ARG A 55 -2.69 -5.72 16.34
C ARG A 55 -3.58 -5.83 15.10
N LEU A 56 -4.82 -6.29 15.24
CA LEU A 56 -5.79 -6.32 14.14
C LEU A 56 -6.10 -4.92 13.62
N PHE A 57 -6.32 -3.96 14.53
CA PHE A 57 -6.50 -2.56 14.15
C PHE A 57 -5.33 -2.02 13.33
N CYS A 58 -4.08 -2.36 13.69
CA CYS A 58 -2.88 -1.90 12.98
C CYS A 58 -2.58 -2.67 11.68
N ILE A 59 -2.75 -3.98 11.65
CA ILE A 59 -2.37 -4.81 10.49
C ILE A 59 -3.30 -4.58 9.30
N MET A 60 -4.59 -4.35 9.53
CA MET A 60 -5.57 -4.19 8.46
C MET A 60 -5.27 -3.00 7.53
N PRO A 61 -5.13 -1.75 8.01
CA PRO A 61 -4.75 -0.63 7.16
C PRO A 61 -3.35 -0.80 6.56
N LEU A 62 -2.41 -1.43 7.28
CA LEU A 62 -1.07 -1.71 6.77
C LEU A 62 -1.10 -2.62 5.53
N LEU A 63 -1.86 -3.73 5.57
CA LEU A 63 -2.00 -4.64 4.43
C LEU A 63 -2.70 -3.97 3.24
N PHE A 64 -3.73 -3.17 3.50
CA PHE A 64 -4.43 -2.44 2.44
C PHE A 64 -3.54 -1.37 1.78
N ALA A 65 -2.72 -0.68 2.56
CA ALA A 65 -1.76 0.28 2.04
C ALA A 65 -0.69 -0.42 1.19
N TYR A 66 -0.15 -1.55 1.64
CA TYR A 66 0.80 -2.34 0.83
C TYR A 66 0.20 -2.81 -0.48
N ALA A 67 -1.03 -3.35 -0.46
CA ALA A 67 -1.70 -3.81 -1.67
C ALA A 67 -2.00 -2.66 -2.64
N THR A 68 -2.48 -1.52 -2.12
CA THR A 68 -2.75 -0.31 -2.91
C THR A 68 -1.48 0.24 -3.53
N LEU A 69 -0.40 0.37 -2.74
CA LEU A 69 0.86 0.93 -3.22
C LEU A 69 1.52 0.01 -4.25
N ARG A 70 1.43 -1.31 -4.07
CA ARG A 70 1.84 -2.30 -5.08
C ARG A 70 1.10 -2.11 -6.41
N ASP A 71 -0.23 -1.97 -6.37
CA ASP A 71 -1.03 -1.85 -7.60
C ASP A 71 -0.81 -0.48 -8.26
N LEU A 72 -0.58 0.57 -7.45
CA LEU A 72 -0.26 1.91 -7.93
C LEU A 72 1.09 1.92 -8.67
N THR A 73 2.14 1.30 -8.11
CA THR A 73 3.45 1.25 -8.76
C THR A 73 3.49 0.37 -10.01
N ARG A 74 2.53 -0.55 -10.16
CA ARG A 74 2.34 -1.37 -11.36
C ARG A 74 1.54 -0.68 -12.46
N THR A 75 0.87 0.42 -12.14
CA THR A 75 0.05 1.19 -13.08
C THR A 75 0.54 2.63 -13.20
N PRO A 76 1.80 2.87 -13.63
CA PRO A 76 2.40 4.21 -13.62
C PRO A 76 1.70 5.21 -14.55
N GLN A 77 0.87 4.73 -15.50
CA GLN A 77 0.07 5.57 -16.39
C GLN A 77 -1.31 5.93 -15.82
N ALA A 78 -1.72 5.35 -14.67
CA ALA A 78 -3.06 5.57 -14.11
C ALA A 78 -3.36 7.06 -13.91
N LEU A 79 -2.38 7.83 -13.40
CA LEU A 79 -2.54 9.26 -13.19
C LEU A 79 -2.75 10.03 -14.51
N ALA A 80 -1.98 9.69 -15.55
CA ALA A 80 -2.12 10.30 -16.87
C ALA A 80 -3.48 10.01 -17.51
N ARG A 81 -4.02 8.81 -17.27
CA ARG A 81 -5.32 8.35 -17.77
C ARG A 81 -6.50 8.71 -16.86
N ARG A 82 -6.23 9.35 -15.71
CA ARG A 82 -7.23 9.64 -14.66
C ARG A 82 -7.95 8.38 -14.19
N GLU A 83 -7.26 7.25 -14.21
CA GLU A 83 -7.76 5.96 -13.74
C GLU A 83 -7.58 5.84 -12.24
N VAL A 84 -8.60 5.34 -11.56
CA VAL A 84 -8.54 5.08 -10.12
C VAL A 84 -8.02 3.67 -9.89
N VAL A 85 -6.84 3.56 -9.27
CA VAL A 85 -6.26 2.28 -8.88
C VAL A 85 -6.90 1.82 -7.57
N LYS A 86 -7.55 0.64 -7.58
CA LYS A 86 -8.18 0.04 -6.39
C LYS A 86 -7.84 -1.44 -6.30
N ILE A 87 -7.59 -1.90 -5.08
CA ILE A 87 -7.53 -3.33 -4.77
C ILE A 87 -8.93 -3.94 -4.87
N SER A 88 -9.00 -5.20 -5.28
CA SER A 88 -10.30 -5.88 -5.44
C SER A 88 -10.96 -6.15 -4.08
N ARG A 89 -12.30 -6.14 -4.03
CA ARG A 89 -13.06 -6.55 -2.82
C ARG A 89 -12.70 -7.97 -2.37
N ARG A 90 -12.37 -8.85 -3.32
CA ARG A 90 -11.94 -10.21 -3.06
C ARG A 90 -10.59 -10.26 -2.33
N GLU A 91 -9.64 -9.44 -2.76
CA GLU A 91 -8.35 -9.31 -2.06
C GLU A 91 -8.55 -8.71 -0.67
N VAL A 92 -9.38 -7.67 -0.52
CA VAL A 92 -9.73 -7.10 0.80
C VAL A 92 -10.20 -8.19 1.77
N LYS A 93 -11.20 -8.99 1.37
CA LYS A 93 -11.73 -10.09 2.19
C LYS A 93 -10.67 -11.14 2.50
N ALA A 94 -9.83 -11.48 1.52
CA ALA A 94 -8.75 -12.44 1.72
C ALA A 94 -7.70 -11.91 2.73
N LEU A 95 -7.36 -10.63 2.67
CA LEU A 95 -6.45 -9.98 3.61
C LEU A 95 -7.02 -9.94 5.03
N VAL A 96 -8.32 -9.64 5.18
CA VAL A 96 -9.01 -9.71 6.49
C VAL A 96 -8.82 -11.09 7.11
N VAL A 97 -9.19 -12.15 6.38
CA VAL A 97 -9.08 -13.52 6.89
C VAL A 97 -7.62 -13.88 7.21
N ALA A 98 -6.68 -13.57 6.32
CA ALA A 98 -5.27 -13.86 6.55
C ALA A 98 -4.68 -13.09 7.74
N ALA A 99 -5.14 -11.85 7.99
CA ALA A 99 -4.74 -11.09 9.16
C ALA A 99 -5.14 -11.83 10.45
N PHE A 100 -6.40 -12.26 10.57
CA PHE A 100 -6.84 -13.06 11.73
C PHE A 100 -6.02 -14.33 11.93
N LEU A 101 -5.70 -15.06 10.85
CA LEU A 101 -4.93 -16.31 10.92
C LEU A 101 -3.47 -16.11 11.34
N THR A 102 -2.88 -14.94 11.05
CA THR A 102 -1.44 -14.70 11.27
C THR A 102 -1.14 -13.82 12.48
N ILE A 103 -2.15 -13.15 13.07
CA ILE A 103 -1.92 -12.01 13.97
C ILE A 103 -1.10 -12.32 15.22
N LEU A 104 -1.20 -13.54 15.74
CA LEU A 104 -0.51 -14.01 16.94
C LEU A 104 0.99 -14.30 16.72
N SER A 105 1.47 -14.27 15.47
CA SER A 105 2.86 -14.59 15.11
C SER A 105 3.53 -13.43 14.38
N ASN A 106 4.62 -12.89 14.94
CA ASN A 106 5.40 -11.85 14.25
C ASN A 106 5.98 -12.35 12.91
N ARG A 107 6.39 -13.62 12.85
CA ARG A 107 6.85 -14.24 11.60
C ARG A 107 5.72 -14.36 10.59
N GLY A 108 4.51 -14.75 11.04
CA GLY A 108 3.32 -14.84 10.19
C GLY A 108 2.89 -13.48 9.62
N VAL A 109 2.83 -12.47 10.48
CA VAL A 109 2.56 -11.07 10.07
C VAL A 109 3.60 -10.57 9.08
N GLY A 110 4.89 -10.82 9.36
CA GLY A 110 5.98 -10.44 8.46
C GLY A 110 5.86 -11.10 7.09
N TRP A 111 5.66 -12.42 7.06
CA TRP A 111 5.45 -13.18 5.83
C TRP A 111 4.26 -12.66 5.03
N LEU A 112 3.13 -12.37 5.69
CA LEU A 112 1.93 -11.87 5.04
C LEU A 112 2.20 -10.50 4.40
N ALA A 113 2.81 -9.57 5.13
CA ALA A 113 3.20 -8.26 4.61
C ALA A 113 4.09 -8.41 3.36
N ASP A 114 5.16 -9.20 3.44
CA ASP A 114 6.08 -9.43 2.32
C ASP A 114 5.38 -10.08 1.12
N ARG A 115 4.44 -10.99 1.38
CA ARG A 115 3.64 -11.66 0.36
C ARG A 115 2.69 -10.69 -0.35
N VAL A 116 2.08 -9.76 0.37
CA VAL A 116 1.16 -8.75 -0.16
C VAL A 116 1.89 -7.69 -0.98
N MET A 117 3.06 -7.23 -0.50
CA MET A 117 3.93 -6.31 -1.24
C MET A 117 4.34 -6.88 -2.61
N ARG A 118 4.63 -8.19 -2.67
CA ARG A 118 5.13 -8.81 -3.90
C ARG A 118 4.06 -9.12 -4.95
N ARG A 119 2.83 -9.50 -4.57
CA ARG A 119 1.78 -9.86 -5.55
C ARG A 119 0.39 -9.89 -4.90
N PRO A 120 -0.69 -9.77 -5.68
CA PRO A 120 -2.05 -9.92 -5.20
C PRO A 120 -2.24 -11.12 -4.26
N PHE A 121 -2.96 -10.89 -3.17
CA PHE A 121 -3.32 -11.90 -2.21
C PHE A 121 -4.80 -12.28 -2.37
N VAL A 122 -5.03 -13.44 -2.97
CA VAL A 122 -6.37 -13.98 -3.17
C VAL A 122 -6.41 -15.40 -2.63
N MET A 123 -7.50 -15.74 -1.95
CA MET A 123 -7.76 -17.11 -1.49
C MET A 123 -8.85 -17.74 -2.37
N ARG A 124 -8.68 -19.04 -2.68
CA ARG A 124 -9.74 -19.84 -3.30
C ARG A 124 -10.85 -20.01 -2.26
N GLY A 125 -12.10 -19.72 -2.64
CA GLY A 125 -13.27 -19.83 -1.77
C GLY A 125 -13.74 -18.54 -1.09
N VAL A 126 -12.91 -17.50 -1.03
CA VAL A 126 -13.34 -16.17 -0.55
C VAL A 126 -14.01 -15.43 -1.72
N ARG A 127 -15.36 -15.34 -1.69
CA ARG A 127 -16.20 -14.54 -2.61
C ARG A 127 -16.54 -13.20 -1.96
#